data_AF-A0A7C2V2G1-F1
#
_entry.id   AF-A0A7C2V2G1-F1
#
_cell.length_a   1.000
_cell.length_b   1.000
_cell.length_c   1.000
_cell.angle_alpha   90.00
_cell.angle_beta   90.00
_cell.angle_gamma   90.00
#
_symmetry.space_group_name_H-M   'P 1'
#
loop_
_entity.id
_entity.type
_entity.pdbx_description
1 polymer ?
#
loop_
_entity_poly.entity_id
_entity_poly.type
_entity_poly.pdbx_seq_one_letter_code
_entity_poly.pdbx_strand_id
1 'polypeptide(L)'
;MRRIVWVDALLCLLLLYFYLPDLTGESRERLLSVDYWRARLRGEHLMTRDGVLWRGDPSQRVVALTFDDGPDPQTTPRILDILRQEGIRATFFVVGTKLKRYPELARRIVQEGHALGCHSYDHQRQTDLTEEQVWRQIRDCQVLARRAGVELVAYRPPYLAENATVRRAVQRWHMPLVMATVLGEPAPPCHDRRWVYRYARRARNGSILLLHDTYPHTADALPDLIRLLRARGYRFATIPEMVDALQQRATESSRAGTPPARCAR
;
A
#
# COMPACT_ATOMS: atom_id res chain seq x y z
N MET A 1 33.99 -29.91 -22.31
CA MET A 1 33.77 -28.83 -21.30
C MET A 1 32.74 -27.80 -21.78
N ARG A 2 31.44 -28.14 -21.90
CA ARG A 2 30.35 -27.18 -22.27
C ARG A 2 29.04 -27.35 -21.48
N ARG A 3 29.01 -28.19 -20.42
CA ARG A 3 27.81 -28.48 -19.63
C ARG A 3 27.66 -27.65 -18.34
N ILE A 4 28.67 -26.86 -17.96
CA ILE A 4 28.70 -26.16 -16.66
C ILE A 4 28.00 -24.78 -16.72
N VAL A 5 28.06 -24.08 -17.85
CA VAL A 5 27.48 -22.71 -17.99
C VAL A 5 25.95 -22.68 -17.85
N TRP A 6 25.25 -23.75 -18.24
CA TRP A 6 23.78 -23.80 -18.17
C TRP A 6 23.26 -24.05 -16.75
N VAL A 7 23.99 -24.84 -15.96
CA VAL A 7 23.64 -25.07 -14.55
C VAL A 7 23.84 -23.79 -13.76
N ASP A 8 24.94 -23.07 -13.99
CA ASP A 8 25.21 -21.80 -13.33
C ASP A 8 24.23 -20.70 -13.73
N ALA A 9 23.83 -20.64 -15.01
CA ALA A 9 22.80 -19.71 -15.47
C ALA A 9 21.42 -20.03 -14.87
N LEU A 10 21.04 -21.31 -14.78
CA LEU A 10 19.79 -21.74 -14.16
C LEU A 10 19.82 -21.50 -12.64
N LEU A 11 20.94 -21.76 -11.98
CA LEU A 11 21.12 -21.48 -10.56
C LEU A 11 21.07 -19.98 -10.28
N CYS A 12 21.70 -19.14 -11.12
CA CYS A 12 21.60 -17.69 -11.04
C CYS A 12 20.18 -17.19 -11.28
N LEU A 13 19.44 -17.76 -12.24
CA LEU A 13 18.03 -17.44 -12.48
C LEU A 13 17.14 -17.87 -11.31
N LEU A 14 17.40 -19.04 -10.72
CA LEU A 14 16.68 -19.50 -9.52
C LEU A 14 17.03 -18.65 -8.30
N LEU A 15 18.30 -18.32 -8.08
CA LEU A 15 18.75 -17.43 -7.01
C LEU A 15 18.13 -16.03 -7.18
N LEU A 16 18.16 -15.47 -8.38
CA LEU A 16 17.46 -14.23 -8.68
C LEU A 16 15.96 -14.38 -8.42
N TYR A 17 15.32 -15.43 -8.93
CA TYR A 17 13.88 -15.67 -8.74
C TYR A 17 13.48 -15.79 -7.26
N PHE A 18 14.26 -16.49 -6.45
CA PHE A 18 13.97 -16.69 -5.02
C PHE A 18 14.33 -15.49 -4.16
N TYR A 19 15.43 -14.78 -4.46
CA TYR A 19 16.01 -13.73 -3.62
C TYR A 19 15.77 -12.29 -4.12
N LEU A 20 15.42 -12.06 -5.39
CA LEU A 20 15.07 -10.73 -5.91
C LEU A 20 13.99 -10.04 -5.07
N PRO A 21 12.91 -10.71 -4.61
CA PRO A 21 11.91 -10.08 -3.74
C PRO A 21 12.52 -9.56 -2.44
N ASP A 22 13.41 -10.33 -1.83
CA ASP A 22 14.07 -9.97 -0.57
C ASP A 22 15.11 -8.85 -0.78
N LEU A 23 15.78 -8.80 -1.93
CA LEU A 23 16.72 -7.74 -2.31
C LEU A 23 16.00 -6.42 -2.60
N THR A 24 14.98 -6.48 -3.45
CA THR A 24 14.26 -5.30 -3.97
C THR A 24 13.15 -4.80 -3.05
N GLY A 25 12.65 -5.65 -2.15
CA GLY A 25 11.44 -5.38 -1.35
C GLY A 25 10.20 -5.27 -2.22
N GLU A 26 10.13 -6.02 -3.33
CA GLU A 26 9.01 -6.07 -4.27
C GLU A 26 8.42 -7.49 -4.31
N SER A 27 7.12 -7.63 -4.60
CA SER A 27 6.51 -8.95 -4.73
C SER A 27 6.99 -9.68 -5.99
N ARG A 28 6.91 -11.02 -6.00
CA ARG A 28 7.32 -11.83 -7.16
C ARG A 28 6.44 -11.57 -8.38
N GLU A 29 5.13 -11.51 -8.19
CA GLU A 29 4.15 -11.23 -9.25
C GLU A 29 4.47 -9.89 -9.93
N ARG A 30 4.85 -8.90 -9.12
CA ARG A 30 5.25 -7.59 -9.60
C ARG A 30 6.56 -7.63 -10.39
N LEU A 31 7.58 -8.34 -9.89
CA LEU A 31 8.87 -8.47 -10.58
C LEU A 31 8.79 -9.24 -11.91
N LEU A 32 7.80 -10.12 -12.07
CA LEU A 32 7.55 -10.85 -13.31
C LEU A 32 6.62 -10.10 -14.29
N SER A 33 6.04 -8.97 -13.87
CA SER A 33 5.15 -8.18 -14.71
C SER A 33 5.91 -7.34 -15.73
N VAL A 34 5.60 -7.55 -17.02
CA VAL A 34 6.11 -6.71 -18.12
C VAL A 34 5.72 -5.25 -17.93
N ASP A 35 4.49 -5.00 -17.46
CA ASP A 35 4.00 -3.64 -17.23
C ASP A 35 4.74 -2.96 -16.08
N TYR A 36 5.15 -3.72 -15.04
CA TYR A 36 6.01 -3.20 -13.98
C TYR A 36 7.35 -2.71 -14.54
N TRP A 37 8.02 -3.50 -15.38
CA TRP A 37 9.30 -3.10 -15.97
C TRP A 37 9.14 -1.94 -16.96
N ARG A 38 8.07 -1.91 -17.75
CA ARG A 38 7.73 -0.76 -18.61
C ARG A 38 7.53 0.51 -17.79
N ALA A 39 6.75 0.45 -16.71
CA ALA A 39 6.57 1.57 -15.78
C ALA A 39 7.91 1.98 -15.15
N ARG A 40 8.75 1.02 -14.75
CA ARG A 40 10.06 1.29 -14.17
C ARG A 40 11.01 2.00 -15.13
N LEU A 41 11.07 1.57 -16.39
CA LEU A 41 11.88 2.22 -17.44
C LEU A 41 11.38 3.65 -17.73
N ARG A 42 10.09 3.91 -17.56
CA ARG A 42 9.50 5.26 -17.67
C ARG A 42 9.59 6.10 -16.39
N GLY A 43 10.19 5.58 -15.31
CA GLY A 43 10.25 6.26 -14.01
C GLY A 43 8.95 6.22 -13.20
N GLU A 44 7.93 5.49 -13.66
CA GLU A 44 6.56 5.39 -13.12
C GLU A 44 6.39 4.27 -12.07
N HIS A 45 7.50 3.66 -11.60
CA HIS A 45 7.45 2.51 -10.68
C HIS A 45 7.03 2.87 -9.24
N LEU A 46 6.98 4.15 -8.91
CA LEU A 46 6.55 4.66 -7.60
C LEU A 46 5.06 4.94 -7.62
N MET A 47 4.63 5.81 -8.54
CA MET A 47 3.24 6.09 -8.86
C MET A 47 3.10 6.23 -10.37
N THR A 48 2.13 5.52 -10.95
CA THR A 48 1.88 5.56 -12.39
C THR A 48 1.04 6.79 -12.77
N ARG A 49 1.05 7.16 -14.06
CA ARG A 49 0.21 8.25 -14.58
C ARG A 49 -1.29 8.00 -14.38
N ASP A 50 -1.69 6.74 -14.38
CA ASP A 50 -3.07 6.33 -14.10
C ASP A 50 -3.41 6.29 -12.61
N GLY A 51 -2.51 6.74 -11.73
CA GLY A 51 -2.78 6.95 -10.30
C GLY A 51 -2.52 5.71 -9.43
N VAL A 52 -1.83 4.70 -9.94
CA VAL A 52 -1.46 3.51 -9.14
C VAL A 52 -0.23 3.82 -8.32
N LEU A 53 -0.40 3.99 -7.01
CA LEU A 53 0.66 4.12 -6.04
C LEU A 53 1.16 2.74 -5.62
N TRP A 54 2.44 2.50 -5.88
CA TRP A 54 3.10 1.28 -5.49
C TRP A 54 4.12 1.47 -4.37
N ARG A 55 4.82 2.60 -4.34
CA ARG A 55 5.86 2.91 -3.36
C ARG A 55 5.97 4.42 -3.22
N GLY A 56 6.20 4.92 -2.01
CA GLY A 56 6.53 6.32 -1.74
C GLY A 56 7.94 6.71 -2.21
N ASP A 57 8.37 7.92 -1.87
CA ASP A 57 9.67 8.46 -2.29
C ASP A 57 10.86 7.62 -1.75
N PRO A 58 11.68 7.01 -2.63
CA PRO A 58 12.81 6.17 -2.22
C PRO A 58 13.97 6.98 -1.61
N SER A 59 14.00 8.30 -1.79
CA SER A 59 14.99 9.18 -1.14
C SER A 59 14.67 9.43 0.34
N GLN A 60 13.42 9.19 0.75
CA GLN A 60 12.97 9.43 2.12
C GLN A 60 12.92 8.14 2.93
N ARG A 61 13.49 8.16 4.13
CA ARG A 61 13.43 7.04 5.08
C ARG A 61 12.07 6.99 5.79
N VAL A 62 11.02 6.77 5.01
CA VAL A 62 9.61 6.75 5.43
C VAL A 62 8.98 5.43 5.02
N VAL A 63 8.06 4.90 5.83
CA VAL A 63 7.21 3.75 5.51
C VAL A 63 5.75 4.03 5.89
N ALA A 64 4.81 3.36 5.24
CA ALA A 64 3.40 3.41 5.57
C ALA A 64 2.94 2.07 6.15
N LEU A 65 2.33 2.11 7.33
CA LEU A 65 1.55 0.99 7.83
C LEU A 65 0.14 1.10 7.24
N THR A 66 -0.30 0.05 6.56
CA THR A 66 -1.63 -0.01 5.97
C THR A 66 -2.38 -1.24 6.45
N PHE A 67 -3.65 -1.08 6.79
CA PHE A 67 -4.49 -2.14 7.35
C PHE A 67 -5.70 -2.38 6.46
N ASP A 68 -5.86 -3.61 5.99
CA ASP A 68 -6.97 -4.03 5.13
C ASP A 68 -8.02 -4.82 5.94
N ASP A 69 -9.19 -4.98 5.32
CA ASP A 69 -10.33 -5.81 5.75
C ASP A 69 -11.19 -5.27 6.89
N GLY A 70 -10.82 -4.17 7.54
CA GLY A 70 -11.56 -3.57 8.65
C GLY A 70 -12.82 -2.79 8.25
N PRO A 71 -13.46 -2.10 9.21
CA PRO A 71 -13.13 -2.13 10.64
C PRO A 71 -13.69 -3.39 11.33
N ASP A 72 -12.94 -3.91 12.30
CA ASP A 72 -13.31 -5.00 13.20
C ASP A 72 -13.47 -4.49 14.64
N PRO A 73 -14.57 -4.80 15.35
CA PRO A 73 -14.85 -4.24 16.67
C PRO A 73 -13.94 -4.77 17.78
N GLN A 74 -13.22 -5.87 17.57
CA GLN A 74 -12.31 -6.44 18.56
C GLN A 74 -10.88 -5.97 18.34
N THR A 75 -10.41 -5.94 17.09
CA THR A 75 -8.98 -5.70 16.78
C THR A 75 -8.68 -4.28 16.32
N THR A 76 -9.56 -3.62 15.56
CA THR A 76 -9.33 -2.22 15.12
C THR A 76 -9.14 -1.26 16.30
N PRO A 77 -9.98 -1.27 17.37
CA PRO A 77 -9.75 -0.42 18.55
C PRO A 77 -8.38 -0.62 19.20
N ARG A 78 -7.93 -1.88 19.32
CA ARG A 78 -6.64 -2.23 19.92
C ARG A 78 -5.49 -1.68 19.10
N ILE A 79 -5.58 -1.79 17.77
CA ILE A 79 -4.58 -1.24 16.85
C ILE A 79 -4.54 0.29 16.99
N LEU A 80 -5.68 0.97 16.99
CA LEU A 80 -5.76 2.42 17.18
C LEU A 80 -5.10 2.85 18.50
N ASP A 81 -5.39 2.15 19.60
CA ASP A 81 -4.76 2.43 20.89
C ASP A 81 -3.22 2.30 20.85
N ILE A 82 -2.70 1.26 20.17
CA ILE A 82 -1.26 1.07 19.99
C ILE A 82 -0.67 2.20 19.13
N LEU A 83 -1.30 2.54 18.00
CA LEU A 83 -0.83 3.61 17.11
C LEU A 83 -0.77 4.96 17.84
N ARG A 84 -1.78 5.25 18.67
CA ARG A 84 -1.84 6.43 19.53
C ARG A 84 -0.72 6.43 20.57
N GLN A 85 -0.51 5.32 21.28
CA GLN A 85 0.58 5.17 22.27
C GLN A 85 1.95 5.36 21.62
N GLU A 86 2.13 4.85 20.41
CA GLU A 86 3.36 4.98 19.65
C GLU A 86 3.51 6.35 18.98
N GLY A 87 2.47 7.19 18.96
CA GLY A 87 2.47 8.50 18.32
C GLY A 87 2.63 8.42 16.80
N ILE A 88 2.00 7.42 16.16
CA ILE A 88 2.09 7.20 14.72
C ILE A 88 0.71 7.22 14.05
N ARG A 89 0.67 7.70 12.81
CA ARG A 89 -0.51 7.65 11.95
C ARG A 89 -0.34 6.56 10.89
N ALA A 90 -1.45 6.05 10.38
CA ALA A 90 -1.52 4.90 9.48
C ALA A 90 -2.67 5.08 8.47
N THR A 91 -2.83 4.15 7.54
CA THR A 91 -3.96 4.16 6.59
C THR A 91 -4.77 2.87 6.70
N PHE A 92 -6.10 2.97 6.79
CA PHE A 92 -7.00 1.83 6.90
C PHE A 92 -7.85 1.72 5.64
N PHE A 93 -7.79 0.60 4.92
CA PHE A 93 -8.64 0.30 3.78
C PHE A 93 -9.83 -0.53 4.26
N VAL A 94 -10.98 0.12 4.39
CA VAL A 94 -12.18 -0.48 4.99
C VAL A 94 -13.12 -1.09 3.96
N VAL A 95 -13.73 -2.21 4.33
CA VAL A 95 -14.75 -2.89 3.54
C VAL A 95 -16.11 -2.25 3.81
N GLY A 96 -16.85 -1.90 2.76
CA GLY A 96 -18.12 -1.17 2.87
C GLY A 96 -19.16 -1.84 3.78
N THR A 97 -19.32 -3.16 3.70
CA THR A 97 -20.25 -3.91 4.58
C THR A 97 -19.88 -3.79 6.06
N LYS A 98 -18.59 -3.71 6.40
CA LYS A 98 -18.12 -3.49 7.77
C LYS A 98 -18.22 -2.03 8.19
N LEU A 99 -17.90 -1.09 7.29
CA LEU A 99 -18.13 0.34 7.49
C LEU A 99 -19.61 0.63 7.79
N LYS A 100 -20.54 -0.05 7.10
CA LYS A 100 -21.98 0.04 7.38
C LYS A 100 -22.33 -0.43 8.80
N ARG A 101 -21.65 -1.46 9.29
CA ARG A 101 -21.91 -2.08 10.60
C ARG A 101 -21.27 -1.31 11.75
N TYR A 102 -20.08 -0.74 11.53
CA TYR A 102 -19.28 -0.04 12.54
C TYR A 102 -18.84 1.36 12.09
N PRO A 103 -19.78 2.26 11.74
CA PRO A 103 -19.44 3.61 11.27
C PRO A 103 -18.70 4.44 12.33
N GLU A 104 -18.91 4.16 13.62
CA GLU A 104 -18.20 4.78 14.74
C GLU A 104 -16.70 4.48 14.73
N LEU A 105 -16.29 3.27 14.32
CA LEU A 105 -14.87 2.94 14.21
C LEU A 105 -14.22 3.71 13.06
N ALA A 106 -14.92 3.88 11.93
CA ALA A 106 -14.44 4.71 10.84
C ALA A 106 -14.26 6.18 11.26
N ARG A 107 -15.20 6.72 12.04
CA ARG A 107 -15.04 8.07 12.64
C ARG A 107 -13.84 8.15 13.55
N ARG A 108 -13.66 7.16 14.44
CA ARG A 108 -12.53 7.09 15.37
C ARG A 108 -11.19 7.07 14.61
N ILE A 109 -11.08 6.25 13.56
CA ILE A 109 -9.89 6.19 12.69
C ILE A 109 -9.53 7.60 12.20
N VAL A 110 -10.48 8.34 11.64
CA VAL A 110 -10.24 9.69 11.09
C VAL A 110 -9.97 10.71 12.20
N GLN A 111 -10.71 10.67 13.31
CA GLN A 111 -10.55 11.59 14.44
C GLN A 111 -9.19 11.46 15.13
N GLU A 112 -8.60 10.26 15.14
CA GLU A 112 -7.24 10.02 15.64
C GLU A 112 -6.14 10.38 14.60
N GLY A 113 -6.53 10.93 13.44
CA GLY A 113 -5.63 11.46 12.43
C GLY A 113 -5.13 10.42 11.43
N HIS A 114 -5.68 9.20 11.42
CA HIS A 114 -5.36 8.20 10.42
C HIS A 114 -6.10 8.48 9.09
N ALA A 115 -5.55 8.00 7.99
CA ALA A 115 -6.22 8.07 6.70
C ALA A 115 -7.16 6.87 6.51
N LEU A 116 -8.28 7.08 5.82
CA LEU A 116 -9.26 6.05 5.52
C LEU A 116 -9.38 5.85 4.01
N GLY A 117 -9.30 4.61 3.54
CA GLY A 117 -9.44 4.22 2.15
C GLY A 117 -10.54 3.18 1.98
N CYS A 118 -10.94 2.95 0.72
CA CYS A 118 -11.95 1.96 0.35
C CYS A 118 -11.28 0.63 -0.03
N HIS A 119 -11.78 -0.49 0.49
CA HIS A 119 -11.38 -1.85 0.13
C HIS A 119 -12.51 -2.64 -0.55
N SER A 120 -13.23 -1.98 -1.45
CA SER A 120 -14.52 -2.41 -2.04
C SER A 120 -15.67 -2.52 -1.03
N TYR A 121 -16.89 -2.75 -1.53
CA TYR A 121 -18.07 -2.82 -0.68
C TYR A 121 -18.16 -4.17 0.05
N ASP A 122 -17.94 -5.28 -0.64
CA ASP A 122 -18.14 -6.63 -0.09
C ASP A 122 -16.93 -7.56 -0.26
N HIS A 123 -15.75 -7.00 -0.55
CA HIS A 123 -14.49 -7.74 -0.66
C HIS A 123 -14.45 -8.74 -1.85
N GLN A 124 -15.30 -8.53 -2.86
CA GLN A 124 -15.23 -9.28 -4.11
C GLN A 124 -13.90 -9.05 -4.84
N ARG A 125 -13.42 -10.06 -5.57
CA ARG A 125 -12.26 -9.93 -6.46
C ARG A 125 -12.65 -9.05 -7.65
N GLN A 126 -12.06 -7.86 -7.70
CA GLN A 126 -12.49 -6.80 -8.62
C GLN A 126 -12.12 -7.07 -10.08
N THR A 127 -11.12 -7.92 -10.33
CA THR A 127 -10.73 -8.35 -11.68
C THR A 127 -11.77 -9.22 -12.36
N ASP A 128 -12.74 -9.76 -11.60
CA ASP A 128 -13.80 -10.64 -12.09
C ASP A 128 -15.06 -9.84 -12.46
N LEU A 129 -15.02 -8.52 -12.27
CA LEU A 129 -16.12 -7.60 -12.43
C LEU A 129 -15.93 -6.71 -13.67
N THR A 130 -17.05 -6.23 -14.22
CA THR A 130 -17.04 -5.15 -15.21
C THR A 130 -16.64 -3.82 -14.57
N GLU A 131 -16.19 -2.86 -15.39
CA GLU A 131 -15.79 -1.52 -14.91
C GLU A 131 -16.89 -0.84 -14.09
N GLU A 132 -18.15 -0.96 -14.53
CA GLU A 132 -19.29 -0.37 -13.84
C GLU A 132 -19.66 -1.12 -12.54
N GLN A 133 -19.37 -2.42 -12.45
CA GLN A 133 -19.50 -3.15 -11.19
C GLN A 133 -18.44 -2.72 -10.17
N VAL A 134 -17.17 -2.57 -10.60
CA VAL A 134 -16.09 -2.01 -9.75
C VAL A 134 -16.43 -0.58 -9.32
N TRP A 135 -16.92 0.25 -10.24
CA TRP A 135 -17.31 1.62 -9.91
C TRP A 135 -18.42 1.67 -8.86
N ARG A 136 -19.43 0.79 -8.95
CA ARG A 136 -20.51 0.67 -7.95
C ARG A 136 -20.01 0.18 -6.59
N GLN A 137 -19.07 -0.77 -6.56
CA GLN A 137 -18.41 -1.22 -5.33
C GLN A 137 -17.78 -0.03 -4.58
N ILE A 138 -17.12 0.88 -5.30
CA ILE A 138 -16.51 2.09 -4.72
C ILE A 138 -17.59 3.11 -4.33
N ARG A 139 -18.59 3.32 -5.18
CA ARG A 139 -19.72 4.24 -4.92
C ARG A 139 -20.39 3.94 -3.59
N ASP A 140 -20.66 2.67 -3.32
CA ASP A 140 -21.42 2.26 -2.14
C ASP A 140 -20.62 2.50 -0.86
N CYS A 141 -19.30 2.28 -0.88
CA CYS A 141 -18.41 2.73 0.19
C CYS A 141 -18.43 4.24 0.39
N GLN A 142 -18.37 5.03 -0.70
CA GLN A 142 -18.41 6.50 -0.64
C GLN A 142 -19.73 7.02 -0.06
N VAL A 143 -20.86 6.39 -0.39
CA VAL A 143 -22.17 6.73 0.21
C VAL A 143 -22.16 6.47 1.73
N LEU A 144 -21.62 5.32 2.16
CA LEU A 144 -21.54 4.98 3.58
C LEU A 144 -20.58 5.90 4.34
N ALA A 145 -19.41 6.20 3.78
CA ALA A 145 -18.44 7.11 4.38
C ALA A 145 -19.02 8.51 4.60
N ARG A 146 -19.69 9.06 3.58
CA ARG A 146 -20.40 10.35 3.69
C ARG A 146 -21.46 10.34 4.79
N ARG A 147 -22.25 9.27 4.90
CA ARG A 147 -23.24 9.12 6.00
C ARG A 147 -22.58 8.99 7.37
N ALA A 148 -21.38 8.43 7.45
CA ALA A 148 -20.60 8.36 8.67
C ALA A 148 -19.87 9.68 8.98
N GLY A 149 -19.84 10.65 8.06
CA GLY A 149 -19.14 11.93 8.24
C GLY A 149 -17.62 11.80 8.08
N VAL A 150 -17.17 10.85 7.27
CA VAL A 150 -15.75 10.61 6.97
C VAL A 150 -15.50 10.61 5.46
N GLU A 151 -14.25 10.84 5.07
CA GLU A 151 -13.80 10.84 3.67
C GLU A 151 -12.92 9.62 3.39
N LEU A 152 -13.09 9.03 2.20
CA LEU A 152 -12.21 7.97 1.71
C LEU A 152 -11.24 8.56 0.69
N VAL A 153 -9.96 8.58 1.02
CA VAL A 153 -8.91 9.30 0.28
C VAL A 153 -8.10 8.42 -0.68
N ALA A 154 -8.35 7.10 -0.67
CA ALA A 154 -7.64 6.14 -1.49
C ALA A 154 -8.46 4.88 -1.71
N TYR A 155 -8.08 4.08 -2.70
CA TYR A 155 -8.65 2.75 -2.96
C TYR A 155 -7.56 1.69 -2.97
N ARG A 156 -7.82 0.52 -2.39
CA ARG A 156 -7.01 -0.68 -2.59
C ARG A 156 -7.91 -1.82 -3.05
N PRO A 157 -7.62 -2.51 -4.16
CA PRO A 157 -8.43 -3.65 -4.57
C PRO A 157 -8.18 -4.85 -3.64
N PRO A 158 -9.24 -5.58 -3.23
CA PRO A 158 -9.12 -6.89 -2.60
C PRO A 158 -8.11 -7.79 -3.29
N TYR A 159 -7.34 -8.53 -2.50
CA TYR A 159 -6.27 -9.44 -2.97
C TYR A 159 -5.16 -8.77 -3.78
N LEU A 160 -5.05 -7.43 -3.74
CA LEU A 160 -4.21 -6.65 -4.65
C LEU A 160 -4.48 -6.98 -6.12
N ALA A 161 -5.70 -7.41 -6.45
CA ALA A 161 -6.07 -7.83 -7.79
C ALA A 161 -6.51 -6.63 -8.62
N GLU A 162 -5.63 -6.19 -9.52
CA GLU A 162 -5.90 -5.06 -10.41
C GLU A 162 -5.64 -5.42 -11.88
N ASN A 163 -6.38 -4.75 -12.77
CA ASN A 163 -6.15 -4.76 -14.21
C ASN A 163 -6.63 -3.41 -14.78
N ALA A 164 -6.51 -3.20 -16.09
CA ALA A 164 -6.92 -1.95 -16.73
C ALA A 164 -8.40 -1.57 -16.47
N THR A 165 -9.29 -2.56 -16.32
CA THR A 165 -10.70 -2.35 -15.98
C THR A 165 -10.86 -1.78 -14.58
N VAL A 166 -10.17 -2.37 -13.59
CA VAL A 166 -10.15 -1.85 -12.22
C VAL A 166 -9.56 -0.43 -12.17
N ARG A 167 -8.44 -0.20 -12.87
CA ARG A 167 -7.77 1.11 -12.90
C ARG A 167 -8.70 2.21 -13.44
N ARG A 168 -9.36 1.99 -14.58
CA ARG A 168 -10.32 2.97 -15.15
C ARG A 168 -11.50 3.27 -14.22
N ALA A 169 -12.05 2.25 -13.55
CA ALA A 169 -13.12 2.44 -12.59
C ALA A 169 -12.69 3.32 -11.40
N VAL A 170 -11.47 3.11 -10.87
CA VAL A 170 -10.92 3.90 -9.75
C VAL A 170 -10.60 5.33 -10.18
N GLN A 171 -10.06 5.54 -11.38
CA GLN A 171 -9.73 6.86 -11.90
C GLN A 171 -10.93 7.81 -11.96
N ARG A 172 -12.14 7.29 -12.23
CA ARG A 172 -13.39 8.09 -12.23
C ARG A 172 -13.67 8.76 -10.88
N TRP A 173 -13.03 8.31 -9.80
CA TRP A 173 -13.14 8.88 -8.47
C TRP A 173 -12.01 9.83 -8.10
N HIS A 174 -11.03 10.06 -8.98
CA HIS A 174 -9.89 10.96 -8.74
C HIS A 174 -9.10 10.63 -7.47
N MET A 175 -9.05 9.35 -7.09
CA MET A 175 -8.30 8.87 -5.93
C MET A 175 -7.18 7.90 -6.37
N PRO A 176 -6.08 7.78 -5.61
CA PRO A 176 -5.03 6.82 -5.91
C PRO A 176 -5.51 5.38 -5.71
N LEU A 177 -5.10 4.48 -6.61
CA LEU A 177 -5.13 3.03 -6.40
C LEU A 177 -3.84 2.62 -5.69
N VAL A 178 -3.92 2.01 -4.52
CA VAL A 178 -2.78 1.80 -3.63
C VAL A 178 -2.45 0.32 -3.52
N MET A 179 -1.24 -0.02 -3.91
CA MET A 179 -0.69 -1.37 -3.78
C MET A 179 0.17 -1.49 -2.51
N ALA A 180 0.98 -2.54 -2.42
CA ALA A 180 1.89 -2.74 -1.31
C ALA A 180 3.22 -3.35 -1.79
N THR A 181 4.28 -3.07 -1.04
CA THR A 181 5.64 -3.56 -1.32
C THR A 181 6.08 -4.64 -0.34
N VAL A 182 5.59 -4.59 0.90
CA VAL A 182 5.91 -5.59 1.92
C VAL A 182 4.66 -6.40 2.22
N LEU A 183 4.75 -7.70 1.90
CA LEU A 183 3.68 -8.69 2.01
C LEU A 183 4.15 -9.89 2.85
N GLY A 184 3.20 -10.77 3.16
CA GLY A 184 3.44 -12.08 3.79
C GLY A 184 3.11 -12.13 5.28
N GLU A 185 2.21 -11.27 5.74
CA GLU A 185 1.57 -11.41 7.04
C GLU A 185 0.84 -12.76 7.03
N PRO A 186 1.08 -13.61 8.04
CA PRO A 186 0.49 -14.94 8.06
C PRO A 186 -1.03 -14.85 8.25
N ALA A 187 -1.79 -15.65 7.51
CA ALA A 187 -3.23 -15.76 7.75
C ALA A 187 -3.50 -16.41 9.13
N PRO A 188 -4.59 -16.06 9.82
CA PRO A 188 -5.00 -16.74 11.05
C PRO A 188 -5.35 -18.22 10.84
N PRO A 189 -5.19 -19.07 11.86
CA PRO A 189 -4.54 -18.77 13.14
C PRO A 189 -3.01 -18.74 12.99
N CYS A 190 -2.36 -17.73 13.57
CA CYS A 190 -0.91 -17.65 13.64
C CYS A 190 -0.48 -17.18 15.04
N HIS A 191 0.45 -17.92 15.64
CA HIS A 191 1.03 -17.59 16.95
C HIS A 191 2.53 -17.24 16.87
N ASP A 192 3.15 -17.43 15.70
CA ASP A 192 4.58 -17.13 15.52
C ASP A 192 4.81 -15.63 15.35
N ARG A 193 5.15 -14.93 16.42
CA ARG A 193 5.47 -13.49 16.38
C ARG A 193 6.67 -13.17 15.48
N ARG A 194 7.50 -14.14 15.07
CA ARG A 194 8.73 -13.87 14.31
C ARG A 194 8.49 -13.34 12.89
N TRP A 195 7.26 -13.41 12.37
CA TRP A 195 6.94 -12.86 11.05
C TRP A 195 7.24 -11.35 10.96
N VAL A 196 7.15 -10.60 12.07
CA VAL A 196 7.46 -9.15 12.08
C VAL A 196 8.91 -8.83 11.77
N TYR A 197 9.86 -9.71 12.12
CA TYR A 197 11.27 -9.54 11.73
C TYR A 197 11.43 -9.63 10.21
N ARG A 198 10.71 -10.56 9.56
CA ARG A 198 10.73 -10.67 8.10
C ARG A 198 10.15 -9.42 7.45
N TYR A 199 9.05 -8.90 8.00
CA TYR A 199 8.44 -7.63 7.57
C TYR A 199 9.41 -6.45 7.69
N ALA A 200 9.95 -6.21 8.89
CA ALA A 200 10.87 -5.11 9.13
C ALA A 200 12.16 -5.21 8.29
N ARG A 201 12.66 -6.43 8.04
CA ARG A 201 13.84 -6.67 7.18
C ARG A 201 13.57 -6.35 5.71
N ARG A 202 12.36 -6.61 5.21
CA ARG A 202 11.95 -6.32 3.83
C ARG A 202 11.62 -4.86 3.59
N ALA A 203 11.33 -4.09 4.64
CA ALA A 203 11.10 -2.67 4.52
C ALA A 203 12.30 -1.94 3.87
N ARG A 204 11.96 -1.04 2.96
CA ARG A 204 12.82 -0.10 2.23
C ARG A 204 12.21 1.30 2.32
N ASN A 205 12.97 2.32 1.95
CA ASN A 205 12.46 3.68 1.81
C ASN A 205 11.23 3.73 0.89
N GLY A 206 10.17 4.41 1.33
CA GLY A 206 8.89 4.50 0.65
C GLY A 206 8.01 3.25 0.74
N SER A 207 8.39 2.23 1.52
CA SER A 207 7.61 0.98 1.56
C SER A 207 6.20 1.17 2.11
N ILE A 208 5.25 0.49 1.48
CA ILE A 208 3.87 0.36 1.95
C ILE A 208 3.72 -1.07 2.47
N LEU A 209 3.50 -1.20 3.78
CA LEU A 209 3.37 -2.48 4.49
C LEU A 209 1.90 -2.86 4.54
N LEU A 210 1.54 -4.01 3.97
CA LEU A 210 0.18 -4.56 4.03
C LEU A 210 0.03 -5.43 5.29
N LEU A 211 -0.92 -5.03 6.12
CA LEU A 211 -1.36 -5.70 7.35
C LEU A 211 -2.89 -5.81 7.31
N HIS A 212 -3.48 -6.58 8.21
CA HIS A 212 -4.93 -6.65 8.36
C HIS A 212 -5.34 -6.25 9.78
N ASP A 213 -6.28 -5.32 9.93
CA ASP A 213 -6.79 -4.92 11.26
C ASP A 213 -7.89 -5.86 11.78
N THR A 214 -8.14 -6.97 11.09
CA THR A 214 -9.05 -8.05 11.49
C THR A 214 -8.32 -9.23 12.15
N TYR A 215 -6.98 -9.19 12.20
CA TYR A 215 -6.15 -10.27 12.70
C TYR A 215 -5.66 -9.98 14.12
N PRO A 216 -6.01 -10.80 15.13
CA PRO A 216 -5.56 -10.59 16.50
C PRO A 216 -4.04 -10.55 16.65
N HIS A 217 -3.34 -11.43 15.93
CA HIS A 217 -1.89 -11.52 15.96
C HIS A 217 -1.19 -10.29 15.37
N THR A 218 -1.86 -9.54 14.49
CA THR A 218 -1.37 -8.25 13.98
C THR A 218 -1.36 -7.23 15.09
N ALA A 219 -2.46 -7.08 15.83
CA ALA A 219 -2.51 -6.21 16.99
C ALA A 219 -1.46 -6.60 18.04
N ASP A 220 -1.27 -7.90 18.30
CA ASP A 220 -0.32 -8.39 19.29
C ASP A 220 1.15 -8.08 18.93
N ALA A 221 1.48 -8.09 17.63
CA ALA A 221 2.84 -7.95 17.13
C ALA A 221 3.18 -6.54 16.63
N LEU A 222 2.17 -5.65 16.51
CA LEU A 222 2.33 -4.29 16.01
C LEU A 222 3.37 -3.45 16.79
N PRO A 223 3.42 -3.46 18.13
CA PRO A 223 4.45 -2.72 18.87
C PRO A 223 5.89 -3.15 18.50
N ASP A 224 6.12 -4.45 18.34
CA ASP A 224 7.42 -4.99 17.94
C ASP A 224 7.80 -4.55 16.53
N LEU A 225 6.85 -4.59 15.59
CA LEU A 225 7.07 -4.14 14.22
C LEU A 225 7.45 -2.64 14.19
N ILE A 226 6.72 -1.80 14.90
CA ILE A 226 6.99 -0.35 15.00
C ILE A 226 8.38 -0.11 15.57
N ARG A 227 8.72 -0.76 16.68
CA ARG A 227 10.04 -0.67 17.32
C ARG A 227 11.16 -1.08 16.36
N LEU A 228 11.00 -2.18 15.62
CA LEU A 228 12.00 -2.66 14.65
C LEU A 228 12.19 -1.69 13.48
N LEU A 229 11.12 -1.07 12.99
CA LEU A 229 11.19 -0.08 11.92
C LEU A 229 11.86 1.22 12.41
N ARG A 230 11.53 1.68 13.62
CA ARG A 230 12.19 2.84 14.27
C ARG A 230 13.67 2.61 14.49
N ALA A 231 14.06 1.43 14.96
CA ALA A 231 15.47 1.06 15.15
C ALA A 231 16.27 1.08 13.82
N ARG A 232 15.59 0.95 12.68
CA ARG A 232 16.17 1.08 11.33
C ARG A 232 16.11 2.52 10.78
N GLY A 233 15.65 3.48 11.59
CA GLY A 233 15.56 4.90 11.27
C GLY A 233 14.33 5.29 10.45
N TYR A 234 13.32 4.43 10.31
CA TYR A 234 12.12 4.76 9.56
C TYR A 234 11.19 5.70 10.34
N ARG A 235 10.71 6.72 9.66
CA ARG A 235 9.53 7.50 10.04
C ARG A 235 8.28 6.88 9.42
N PHE A 236 7.11 7.22 9.97
CA PHE A 236 5.82 6.72 9.50
C PHE A 236 5.05 7.81 8.78
N ALA A 237 4.38 7.45 7.69
CA ALA A 237 3.48 8.32 6.95
C ALA A 237 2.20 7.59 6.58
N THR A 238 1.15 8.35 6.39
CA THR A 238 -0.09 7.92 5.75
C THR A 238 0.07 7.90 4.23
N ILE A 239 -0.86 7.24 3.53
CA ILE A 239 -0.85 7.23 2.06
C ILE A 239 -0.98 8.63 1.45
N PRO A 240 -1.88 9.53 1.90
CA PRO A 240 -1.92 10.90 1.40
C PRO A 240 -0.57 11.61 1.48
N GLU A 241 0.11 11.52 2.63
CA GLU A 241 1.43 12.13 2.81
C GLU A 241 2.48 11.58 1.85
N MET A 242 2.41 10.28 1.53
CA MET A 242 3.29 9.69 0.51
C MET A 242 2.98 10.20 -0.90
N VAL A 243 1.71 10.36 -1.24
CA VAL A 243 1.28 10.91 -2.54
C VAL A 243 1.74 12.35 -2.68
N ASP A 244 1.51 13.18 -1.66
CA ASP A 244 1.91 14.59 -1.64
C ASP A 244 3.43 14.75 -1.83
N ALA A 245 4.22 13.95 -1.11
CA ALA A 245 5.67 13.96 -1.25
C ALA A 245 6.15 13.61 -2.67
N LEU A 246 5.51 12.64 -3.34
CA LEU A 246 5.83 12.28 -4.72
C LEU A 246 5.46 13.39 -5.71
N GLN A 247 4.32 14.06 -5.52
CA GLN A 247 3.87 15.15 -6.36
C GLN A 247 4.77 16.40 -6.23
N GLN A 248 5.21 16.71 -5.01
CA GLN A 248 6.18 17.78 -4.76
C GLN A 248 7.50 17.51 -5.47
N ARG A 249 8.04 16.29 -5.32
CA ARG A 249 9.27 15.84 -6.00
C ARG A 249 9.16 15.96 -7.52
N ALA A 250 8.03 15.59 -8.11
CA ALA A 250 7.81 15.68 -9.56
C ALA A 250 7.83 17.15 -10.04
N THR A 251 7.23 18.05 -9.26
CA THR A 251 7.17 19.50 -9.53
C THR A 251 8.55 20.16 -9.44
N GLU A 252 9.35 19.78 -8.45
CA GLU A 252 10.73 20.26 -8.30
C GLU A 252 11.61 19.80 -9.47
N SER A 253 11.48 18.54 -9.87
CA SER A 253 12.23 18.00 -11.02
C SER A 253 11.87 18.69 -12.33
N SER A 254 10.61 19.06 -12.56
CA SER A 254 10.21 19.78 -13.78
C SER A 254 10.72 21.22 -13.79
N ARG A 255 10.76 21.88 -12.63
CA ARG A 255 11.34 23.24 -12.50
C ARG A 255 12.85 23.24 -12.74
N ALA A 256 13.58 22.25 -12.20
CA ALA A 256 15.03 22.14 -12.39
C ALA A 256 15.43 21.81 -13.85
N GLY A 257 14.54 21.19 -14.63
CA GLY A 257 14.77 20.85 -16.04
C GLY A 257 14.44 21.96 -17.05
N THR A 258 13.88 23.09 -16.62
CA THR A 258 13.55 24.22 -17.51
C THR A 258 14.75 25.17 -17.57
N PRO A 259 15.48 25.29 -18.72
CA PRO A 259 16.56 26.27 -18.83
C PRO A 259 16.01 27.69 -18.66
N PRO A 260 16.76 28.63 -18.05
CA PRO A 260 16.31 30.00 -17.90
C PRO A 260 15.97 30.60 -19.27
N ALA A 261 14.83 31.28 -19.36
CA ALA A 261 14.42 32.00 -20.56
C ALA A 261 15.57 32.93 -20.97
N ARG A 262 16.16 32.68 -22.13
CA ARG A 262 17.16 33.58 -22.71
C ARG A 262 16.43 34.90 -22.98
N CYS A 263 16.77 35.95 -22.24
CA CYS A 263 16.37 37.30 -22.60
C CYS A 263 16.85 37.55 -24.04
N ALA A 264 15.91 37.78 -24.96
CA ALA A 264 16.22 38.25 -26.29
C ALA A 264 16.93 39.60 -26.16
N ARG A 265 18.14 39.69 -26.70
CA ARG A 265 18.84 40.95 -26.95
C ARG A 265 18.65 41.32 -28.40
#